data_AF-A0A2V8LY96-F1
#
_entry.id   AF-A0A2V8LY96-F1
#
_cell.length_a   1.000
_cell.length_b   1.000
_cell.length_c   1.000
_cell.angle_alpha   90.00
_cell.angle_beta   90.00
_cell.angle_gamma   90.00
#
_symmetry.space_group_name_H-M   'P 1'
#
loop_
_entity.id
_entity.type
_entity.pdbx_description
1 polymer ?
#
loop_
_entity_poly.entity_id
_entity_poly.type
_entity_poly.pdbx_seq_one_letter_code
_entity_poly.pdbx_strand_id
1 'polypeptide(L)'
;MAKKKTTKTSGKVSLTTKDKKTLGSIRGLADSVVQSAERGRAPHVDIPSRSLSNVRFNQSKRIIEMGTGKSRRELFNLGQARSYMQTLLVGSGCKQLIEQGKTTSIRGLFYLLKHTIEGTSEETFDTQSECDPVIEDVEVSLDSMREELHLYAKNAGAMVGPITLVDSGDEIDCSRMGSGGYSIPSIVEEEIVQFKKNSAKFV
;
A
#
# COMPACT_ATOMS: atom_id res chain seq x y z
N MET A 1 -11.43 8.07 41.91
CA MET A 1 -10.13 8.54 41.39
C MET A 1 -9.99 8.03 39.96
N ALA A 2 -10.11 8.93 38.97
CA ALA A 2 -10.06 8.57 37.55
C ALA A 2 -8.61 8.25 37.13
N LYS A 3 -8.36 7.04 36.62
CA LYS A 3 -7.09 6.66 36.01
C LYS A 3 -6.84 7.52 34.78
N LYS A 4 -5.90 8.45 34.91
CA LYS A 4 -5.35 9.29 33.84
C LYS A 4 -4.75 8.34 32.78
N LYS A 5 -5.37 8.23 31.60
CA LYS A 5 -4.80 7.53 30.43
C LYS A 5 -3.48 8.21 30.10
N THR A 6 -2.38 7.52 30.37
CA THR A 6 -1.04 7.93 29.96
C THR A 6 -0.91 7.75 28.45
N THR A 7 -1.00 8.87 27.72
CA THR A 7 -0.58 8.96 26.31
C THR A 7 0.91 8.64 26.25
N LYS A 8 1.26 7.40 25.87
CA LYS A 8 2.63 7.03 25.53
C LYS A 8 3.02 7.84 24.31
N THR A 9 3.92 8.81 24.49
CA THR A 9 4.60 9.50 23.40
C THR A 9 5.42 8.46 22.65
N SER A 10 4.92 7.99 21.50
CA SER A 10 5.69 7.13 20.60
C SER A 10 6.95 7.87 20.17
N GLY A 11 8.12 7.22 20.27
CA GLY A 11 9.38 7.77 19.79
C GLY A 11 9.26 8.26 18.34
N LYS A 12 10.01 9.31 18.00
CA LYS A 12 9.97 9.92 16.66
C LYS A 12 10.37 8.87 15.63
N VAL A 13 9.42 8.42 14.82
CA VAL A 13 9.65 7.45 13.74
C VAL A 13 10.56 8.10 12.70
N SER A 14 11.64 7.40 12.32
CA SER A 14 12.50 7.84 11.22
C SER A 14 11.88 7.42 9.91
N LEU A 15 11.31 8.38 9.17
CA LEU A 15 10.68 8.14 7.87
C LEU A 15 11.73 8.16 6.75
N THR A 16 11.65 7.16 5.87
CA THR A 16 12.51 7.03 4.69
C THR A 16 12.20 8.13 3.66
N THR A 17 13.05 8.25 2.63
CA THR A 17 12.75 9.17 1.51
C THR A 17 11.49 8.73 0.76
N LYS A 18 11.26 7.42 0.63
CA LYS A 18 10.07 6.85 0.01
C LYS A 18 8.82 7.14 0.82
N ASP A 19 8.87 6.94 2.14
CA ASP A 19 7.76 7.21 3.05
C ASP A 19 7.28 8.67 2.92
N LYS A 20 8.23 9.60 2.85
CA LYS A 20 7.92 11.03 2.67
C LYS A 20 7.26 11.29 1.31
N LYS A 21 7.72 10.64 0.24
CA LYS A 21 7.10 10.71 -1.09
C LYS A 21 5.67 10.16 -1.04
N THR A 22 5.47 8.98 -0.49
CA THR A 22 4.15 8.32 -0.39
C THR A 22 3.18 9.13 0.47
N LEU A 23 3.62 9.65 1.62
CA LEU A 23 2.83 10.58 2.42
C LEU A 23 2.48 11.85 1.65
N GLY A 24 3.40 12.37 0.85
CA GLY A 24 3.16 13.48 -0.06
C GLY A 24 2.05 13.17 -1.06
N SER A 25 2.08 12.00 -1.71
CA SER A 25 1.03 11.54 -2.63
C SER A 25 -0.32 11.41 -1.93
N ILE A 26 -0.37 10.80 -0.73
CA ILE A 26 -1.61 10.64 0.04
C ILE A 26 -2.19 12.01 0.42
N ARG A 27 -1.33 12.95 0.83
CA ARG A 27 -1.74 14.34 1.13
C ARG A 27 -2.25 15.04 -0.12
N GLY A 28 -1.57 14.90 -1.25
CA GLY A 28 -2.02 15.47 -2.53
C GLY A 28 -3.39 14.96 -2.96
N LEU A 29 -3.68 13.68 -2.75
CA LEU A 29 -5.01 13.11 -2.95
C LEU A 29 -6.04 13.80 -2.05
N ALA A 30 -5.76 13.92 -0.74
CA ALA A 30 -6.64 14.59 0.21
C ALA A 30 -6.85 16.08 -0.13
N ASP A 31 -5.79 16.79 -0.52
CA ASP A 31 -5.84 18.19 -0.92
C ASP A 31 -6.75 18.39 -2.14
N SER A 32 -6.73 17.47 -3.10
CA SER A 32 -7.61 17.53 -4.27
C SER A 32 -9.10 17.43 -3.91
N VAL A 33 -9.41 16.61 -2.90
CA VAL A 33 -10.76 16.44 -2.35
C VAL A 33 -11.19 17.68 -1.59
N VAL A 34 -10.33 18.21 -0.72
CA VAL A 34 -10.58 19.45 0.05
C VAL A 34 -10.82 20.63 -0.89
N GLN A 35 -9.95 20.82 -1.90
CA GLN A 35 -10.11 21.89 -2.88
C GLN A 35 -11.41 21.77 -3.68
N SER A 36 -11.86 20.55 -3.99
CA SER A 36 -13.13 20.34 -4.69
C SER A 36 -14.31 20.77 -3.81
N ALA A 37 -14.28 20.40 -2.53
CA ALA A 37 -15.30 20.77 -1.56
C ALA A 37 -15.34 22.29 -1.30
N GLU A 38 -14.18 22.94 -1.11
CA GLU A 38 -14.07 24.39 -0.88
C GLU A 38 -14.61 25.20 -2.06
N ARG A 39 -14.45 24.70 -3.30
CA ARG A 39 -14.98 25.32 -4.51
C ARG A 39 -16.47 25.04 -4.74
N GLY A 40 -17.15 24.37 -3.80
CA GLY A 40 -18.56 23.98 -3.93
C GLY A 40 -18.81 22.97 -5.05
N ARG A 41 -17.78 22.25 -5.51
CA ARG A 41 -17.91 21.20 -6.53
C ARG A 41 -18.08 19.84 -5.86
N ALA A 42 -18.76 18.93 -6.54
CA ALA A 42 -18.87 17.55 -6.10
C ALA A 42 -17.46 16.92 -5.93
N PRO A 43 -17.09 16.47 -4.72
CA PRO A 43 -15.83 15.77 -4.50
C PRO A 43 -15.78 14.47 -5.28
N HIS A 44 -14.64 14.21 -5.91
CA HIS A 44 -14.40 13.02 -6.71
C HIS A 44 -12.93 12.60 -6.63
N VAL A 45 -12.68 11.33 -6.91
CA VAL A 45 -11.34 10.77 -7.08
C VAL A 45 -11.25 10.13 -8.47
N ASP A 46 -10.21 10.49 -9.22
CA ASP A 46 -9.91 9.90 -10.53
C ASP A 46 -8.94 8.72 -10.36
N ILE A 47 -9.40 7.51 -10.64
CA ILE A 47 -8.66 6.26 -10.48
C ILE A 47 -8.25 5.74 -11.84
N PRO A 48 -6.96 5.46 -12.12
CA PRO A 48 -6.57 4.88 -13.39
C PRO A 48 -7.24 3.52 -13.64
N SER A 49 -7.83 3.34 -14.82
CA SER A 49 -8.54 2.11 -15.17
C SER A 49 -7.57 0.96 -15.39
N ARG A 50 -7.75 -0.15 -14.66
CA ARG A 50 -6.93 -1.37 -14.79
C ARG A 50 -7.51 -2.37 -15.80
N SER A 51 -8.38 -1.91 -16.69
CA SER A 51 -8.99 -2.74 -17.73
C SER A 51 -7.99 -3.13 -18.82
N LEU A 52 -8.21 -4.29 -19.46
CA LEU A 52 -7.39 -4.74 -20.60
C LEU A 52 -7.41 -3.75 -21.78
N SER A 53 -8.46 -2.95 -21.90
CA SER A 53 -8.56 -1.87 -22.90
C SER A 53 -7.69 -0.65 -22.58
N ASN A 54 -7.19 -0.52 -21.35
CA ASN A 54 -6.38 0.60 -20.89
C ASN A 54 -4.94 0.18 -20.52
N VAL A 55 -4.42 -0.83 -21.21
CA VAL A 55 -3.02 -1.24 -21.08
C VAL A 55 -2.39 -1.36 -22.47
N ARG A 56 -1.11 -1.05 -22.58
CA ARG A 56 -0.35 -1.16 -23.84
C ARG A 56 0.99 -1.85 -23.59
N PHE A 57 1.34 -2.81 -24.43
CA PHE A 57 2.69 -3.37 -24.41
C PHE A 57 3.68 -2.39 -25.03
N ASN A 58 4.69 -1.99 -24.25
CA ASN A 58 5.83 -1.21 -24.73
C ASN A 58 6.90 -2.16 -25.26
N GLN A 59 7.02 -2.26 -26.58
CA GLN A 59 7.97 -3.17 -27.24
C GLN A 59 9.44 -2.86 -26.90
N SER A 60 9.79 -1.58 -26.74
CA SER A 60 11.17 -1.15 -26.46
C SER A 60 11.59 -1.53 -25.05
N LYS A 61 10.73 -1.27 -24.07
CA LYS A 61 10.98 -1.62 -22.66
C LYS A 61 10.63 -3.08 -22.33
N ARG A 62 9.88 -3.76 -23.21
CA ARG A 62 9.32 -5.10 -23.01
C ARG A 62 8.47 -5.23 -21.74
N ILE A 63 7.74 -4.17 -21.40
CA ILE A 63 6.82 -4.12 -20.24
C ILE A 63 5.44 -3.69 -20.69
N ILE A 64 4.43 -4.04 -19.89
CA ILE A 64 3.07 -3.52 -20.05
C ILE A 64 3.00 -2.19 -19.32
N GLU A 65 2.58 -1.14 -20.02
CA GLU A 65 2.38 0.20 -19.47
C GLU A 65 0.86 0.47 -19.37
N MET A 66 0.47 1.14 -18.28
CA MET A 66 -0.90 1.63 -18.10
C MET A 66 -1.19 2.78 -19.08
N GLY A 67 -2.39 2.78 -19.64
CA GLY A 67 -2.92 3.87 -20.46
C GLY A 67 -3.42 5.05 -19.62
N THR A 68 -3.87 6.10 -20.30
CA THR A 68 -4.34 7.34 -19.66
C THR A 68 -5.80 7.29 -19.19
N GLY A 69 -6.52 6.19 -19.46
CA GLY A 69 -7.91 6.04 -19.06
C GLY A 69 -8.07 6.07 -17.54
N LYS A 70 -9.01 6.87 -17.06
CA LYS A 70 -9.36 6.98 -15.65
C LYS A 70 -10.86 6.78 -15.47
N SER A 71 -11.22 6.14 -14.37
CA SER A 71 -12.59 6.04 -13.87
C SER A 71 -12.76 7.03 -12.73
N ARG A 72 -13.85 7.79 -12.77
CA ARG A 72 -14.16 8.76 -11.72
C ARG A 72 -15.08 8.11 -10.68
N ARG A 73 -14.70 8.22 -9.41
CA ARG A 73 -15.57 7.93 -8.26
C ARG A 73 -16.06 9.23 -7.65
N GLU A 74 -17.36 9.42 -7.60
CA GLU A 74 -17.99 10.64 -7.08
C GLU A 74 -18.70 10.37 -5.77
N LEU A 75 -18.58 11.30 -4.82
CA LEU A 75 -19.24 11.18 -3.52
C LEU A 75 -20.78 11.23 -3.65
N PHE A 76 -21.30 12.09 -4.51
CA PHE A 76 -22.74 12.31 -4.68
C PHE A 76 -23.41 11.36 -5.69
N ASN A 77 -22.74 10.26 -6.02
CA ASN A 77 -23.32 9.19 -6.82
C ASN A 77 -23.68 8.02 -5.89
N LEU A 78 -24.97 7.67 -5.81
CA LEU A 78 -25.48 6.63 -4.90
C LEU A 78 -24.74 5.29 -5.03
N GLY A 79 -24.38 4.89 -6.25
CA GLY A 79 -23.68 3.62 -6.50
C GLY A 79 -22.17 3.68 -6.22
N GLN A 80 -21.59 4.86 -6.01
CA GLN A 80 -20.16 5.06 -5.84
C GLN A 80 -19.78 5.67 -4.49
N ALA A 81 -20.73 6.26 -3.76
CA ALA A 81 -20.49 6.96 -2.50
C ALA A 81 -19.76 6.09 -1.48
N ARG A 82 -20.14 4.80 -1.38
CA ARG A 82 -19.49 3.83 -0.49
C ARG A 82 -18.04 3.59 -0.89
N SER A 83 -17.78 3.27 -2.16
CA SER A 83 -16.42 3.04 -2.67
C SER A 83 -15.54 4.29 -2.61
N TYR A 84 -16.12 5.47 -2.80
CA TYR A 84 -15.45 6.76 -2.62
C TYR A 84 -14.98 6.92 -1.16
N MET A 85 -15.88 6.73 -0.20
CA MET A 85 -15.57 6.78 1.23
C MET A 85 -14.49 5.76 1.61
N GLN A 86 -14.63 4.52 1.14
CA GLN A 86 -13.65 3.44 1.35
C GLN A 86 -12.26 3.79 0.80
N THR A 87 -12.18 4.42 -0.37
CA THR A 87 -10.91 4.87 -0.97
C THR A 87 -10.20 5.87 -0.05
N LEU A 88 -10.94 6.82 0.53
CA LEU A 88 -10.38 7.78 1.49
C LEU A 88 -9.99 7.13 2.81
N LEU A 89 -10.76 6.16 3.31
CA LEU A 89 -10.42 5.41 4.52
C LEU A 89 -9.13 4.60 4.34
N VAL A 90 -8.96 3.92 3.21
CA VAL A 90 -7.73 3.18 2.90
C VAL A 90 -6.53 4.11 2.86
N GLY A 91 -6.62 5.24 2.15
CA GLY A 91 -5.55 6.25 2.14
C GLY A 91 -5.21 6.78 3.53
N SER A 92 -6.21 7.03 4.37
CA SER A 92 -6.03 7.43 5.77
C SER A 92 -5.36 6.33 6.62
N GLY A 93 -5.76 5.07 6.45
CA GLY A 93 -5.14 3.92 7.12
C GLY A 93 -3.67 3.77 6.75
N CYS A 94 -3.34 3.85 5.46
CA CYS A 94 -1.96 3.80 4.97
C CYS A 94 -1.12 4.96 5.53
N LYS A 95 -1.67 6.18 5.55
CA LYS A 95 -1.02 7.34 6.18
C LYS A 95 -0.68 7.07 7.66
N GLN A 96 -1.63 6.53 8.43
CA GLN A 96 -1.42 6.23 9.84
C GLN A 96 -0.32 5.18 10.05
N LEU A 97 -0.24 4.16 9.19
CA LEU A 97 0.80 3.13 9.24
C LEU A 97 2.18 3.75 9.00
N ILE A 98 2.31 4.57 7.96
CA ILE A 98 3.56 5.25 7.62
C ILE A 98 3.99 6.18 8.76
N GLU A 99 3.10 7.05 9.24
CA GLU A 99 3.41 7.99 10.33
C GLU A 99 3.80 7.28 11.65
N GLN A 100 3.29 6.07 11.88
CA GLN A 100 3.63 5.25 13.04
C GLN A 100 4.83 4.32 12.81
N GLY A 101 5.39 4.26 11.60
CA GLY A 101 6.45 3.32 11.25
C GLY A 101 6.06 1.87 11.46
N LYS A 102 4.77 1.55 11.26
CA LYS A 102 4.23 0.21 11.42
C LYS A 102 3.83 -0.35 10.07
N THR A 103 3.88 -1.67 9.96
CA THR A 103 3.48 -2.40 8.76
C THR A 103 2.41 -3.40 9.15
N THR A 104 1.41 -3.60 8.29
CA THR A 104 0.33 -4.57 8.52
C THR A 104 0.06 -5.40 7.27
N SER A 105 -0.58 -6.56 7.44
CA SER A 105 -1.09 -7.30 6.29
C SER A 105 -2.35 -6.63 5.71
N ILE A 106 -2.68 -6.94 4.46
CA ILE A 106 -3.92 -6.47 3.81
C ILE A 106 -5.17 -6.84 4.63
N ARG A 107 -5.19 -8.04 5.24
CA ARG A 107 -6.26 -8.44 6.18
C ARG A 107 -6.24 -7.62 7.46
N GLY A 108 -5.05 -7.32 7.98
CA GLY A 108 -4.91 -6.46 9.15
C GLY A 108 -5.42 -5.04 8.87
N LEU A 109 -5.16 -4.49 7.68
CA LEU A 109 -5.73 -3.21 7.26
C LEU A 109 -7.26 -3.29 7.15
N PHE A 110 -7.82 -4.35 6.56
CA PHE A 110 -9.27 -4.56 6.53
C PHE A 110 -9.90 -4.50 7.94
N TYR A 111 -9.34 -5.23 8.92
CA TYR A 111 -9.85 -5.17 10.30
C TYR A 111 -9.62 -3.83 10.98
N LEU A 112 -8.54 -3.12 10.64
CA LEU A 112 -8.29 -1.77 11.15
C LEU A 112 -9.34 -0.78 10.66
N LEU A 113 -9.77 -0.91 9.40
CA LEU A 113 -10.71 0.00 8.76
C LEU A 113 -12.17 -0.39 8.95
N LYS A 114 -12.46 -1.67 9.26
CA LYS A 114 -13.82 -2.16 9.50
C LYS A 114 -14.38 -1.60 10.80
N HIS A 115 -15.34 -0.70 10.69
CA HIS A 115 -16.12 -0.19 11.81
C HIS A 115 -17.51 0.23 11.34
N THR A 116 -18.45 0.31 12.27
CA THR A 116 -19.80 0.82 12.01
C THR A 116 -19.75 2.32 11.71
N ILE A 117 -20.39 2.74 10.63
CA ILE A 117 -20.52 4.15 10.26
C ILE A 117 -21.42 4.83 11.29
N GLU A 118 -20.95 5.93 11.87
CA GLU A 118 -21.66 6.67 12.92
C GLU A 118 -23.09 7.05 12.48
N GLY A 119 -24.06 6.76 13.33
CA GLY A 119 -25.48 7.03 13.04
C GLY A 119 -26.16 6.01 12.13
N THR A 120 -25.48 4.93 11.75
CA THR A 120 -26.05 3.85 10.93
C THR A 120 -25.81 2.49 11.58
N SER A 121 -26.41 1.44 11.01
CA SER A 121 -26.10 0.04 11.31
C SER A 121 -25.21 -0.61 10.25
N GLU A 122 -24.60 0.18 9.38
CA GLU A 122 -23.79 -0.29 8.25
C GLU A 122 -22.29 -0.23 8.59
N GLU A 123 -21.56 -1.25 8.16
CA GLU A 123 -20.10 -1.28 8.29
C GLU A 123 -19.43 -0.57 7.10
N THR A 124 -18.25 0.00 7.35
CA THR A 124 -17.41 0.60 6.29
C THR A 124 -16.96 -0.40 5.25
N PHE A 125 -16.69 -1.64 5.66
CA PHE A 125 -16.37 -2.77 4.79
C PHE A 125 -17.09 -4.02 5.31
N ASP A 126 -17.76 -4.74 4.42
CA ASP A 126 -18.45 -5.99 4.80
C ASP A 126 -17.49 -7.17 4.73
N THR A 127 -16.75 -7.28 3.62
CA THR A 127 -15.90 -8.43 3.30
C THR A 127 -14.52 -8.01 2.79
N GLN A 128 -13.54 -8.91 2.87
CA GLN A 128 -12.19 -8.68 2.33
C GLN A 128 -12.22 -8.41 0.82
N SER A 129 -13.08 -9.12 0.08
CA SER A 129 -13.21 -8.99 -1.38
C SER A 129 -13.69 -7.60 -1.81
N GLU A 130 -14.27 -6.82 -0.90
CA GLU A 130 -14.62 -5.41 -1.13
C GLU A 130 -13.43 -4.47 -0.86
N CYS A 131 -12.56 -4.82 0.09
CA CYS A 131 -11.40 -4.02 0.48
C CYS A 131 -10.23 -4.17 -0.50
N ASP A 132 -9.95 -5.38 -0.97
CA ASP A 132 -8.79 -5.67 -1.83
C ASP A 132 -8.76 -4.78 -3.09
N PRO A 133 -9.85 -4.66 -3.88
CA PRO A 133 -9.85 -3.80 -5.07
C PRO A 133 -9.64 -2.31 -4.74
N VAL A 134 -10.14 -1.85 -3.59
CA VAL A 134 -9.98 -0.45 -3.16
C VAL A 134 -8.52 -0.15 -2.79
N ILE A 135 -7.82 -1.11 -2.17
CA ILE A 135 -6.39 -0.98 -1.88
C ILE A 135 -5.59 -0.88 -3.18
N GLU A 136 -5.85 -1.75 -4.16
CA GLU A 136 -5.20 -1.71 -5.46
C GLU A 136 -5.48 -0.38 -6.20
N ASP A 137 -6.69 0.17 -6.06
CA ASP A 137 -7.01 1.45 -6.66
C ASP A 137 -6.24 2.60 -6.00
N VAL A 138 -6.03 2.54 -4.69
CA VAL A 138 -5.19 3.51 -3.96
C VAL A 138 -3.72 3.38 -4.38
N GLU A 139 -3.18 2.16 -4.52
CA GLU A 139 -1.82 1.90 -5.02
C GLU A 139 -1.60 2.62 -6.37
N VAL A 140 -2.50 2.39 -7.33
CA VAL A 140 -2.38 2.94 -8.68
C VAL A 140 -2.69 4.44 -8.72
N SER A 141 -3.60 4.94 -7.87
CA SER A 141 -3.92 6.38 -7.81
C SER A 141 -2.79 7.20 -7.21
N LEU A 142 -2.02 6.62 -6.28
CA LEU A 142 -0.88 7.28 -5.62
C LEU A 142 0.46 7.06 -6.33
N ASP A 143 0.49 6.21 -7.36
CA ASP A 143 1.72 5.75 -8.03
C ASP A 143 2.73 5.24 -6.99
N SER A 144 2.27 4.37 -6.11
CA SER A 144 3.04 3.81 -4.99
C SER A 144 2.82 2.31 -4.91
N MET A 145 3.89 1.56 -4.61
CA MET A 145 3.78 0.12 -4.41
C MET A 145 3.11 -0.19 -3.07
N ARG A 146 2.55 -1.40 -2.94
CA ARG A 146 1.87 -1.86 -1.73
C ARG A 146 2.78 -1.78 -0.50
N GLU A 147 4.02 -2.18 -0.67
CA GLU A 147 5.06 -2.20 0.34
C GLU A 147 5.38 -0.77 0.82
N GLU A 148 5.38 0.20 -0.10
CA GLU A 148 5.55 1.64 0.19
C GLU A 148 4.34 2.24 0.94
N LEU A 149 3.18 1.58 0.91
CA LEU A 149 2.01 1.89 1.74
C LEU A 149 2.04 1.18 3.10
N HIS A 150 3.16 0.53 3.44
CA HIS A 150 3.34 -0.25 4.66
C HIS A 150 2.35 -1.42 4.77
N LEU A 151 2.00 -2.01 3.62
CA LEU A 151 1.20 -3.21 3.53
C LEU A 151 2.09 -4.37 3.07
N TYR A 152 2.08 -5.47 3.81
CA TYR A 152 2.83 -6.68 3.45
C TYR A 152 1.89 -7.82 3.04
N ALA A 153 2.36 -8.62 2.08
CA ALA A 153 1.70 -9.84 1.66
C ALA A 153 2.11 -11.03 2.54
N LYS A 154 1.55 -12.21 2.31
CA LYS A 154 2.08 -13.42 2.95
C LYS A 154 3.35 -13.85 2.21
N ASN A 155 4.45 -14.09 2.91
CA ASN A 155 5.64 -14.69 2.30
C ASN A 155 5.25 -16.05 1.67
N ALA A 156 5.47 -16.19 0.38
CA ALA A 156 5.12 -17.39 -0.40
C ALA A 156 6.29 -17.94 -1.23
N GLY A 157 7.47 -17.33 -1.14
CA GLY A 157 8.67 -17.71 -1.89
C GLY A 157 9.85 -18.05 -0.99
N ALA A 158 10.61 -19.06 -1.40
CA ALA A 158 11.93 -19.37 -0.83
C ALA A 158 12.97 -19.36 -1.96
N MET A 159 14.19 -18.96 -1.64
CA MET A 159 15.31 -18.84 -2.58
C MET A 159 16.47 -19.73 -2.14
N VAL A 160 17.06 -20.44 -3.10
CA VAL A 160 18.33 -21.16 -2.95
C VAL A 160 19.16 -20.88 -4.19
N GLY A 161 20.45 -20.65 -4.02
CA GLY A 161 21.33 -20.42 -5.16
C GLY A 161 22.67 -19.81 -4.77
N PRO A 162 23.59 -19.62 -5.74
CA PRO A 162 24.90 -19.04 -5.50
C PRO A 162 24.81 -17.50 -5.36
N ILE A 163 24.08 -17.06 -4.33
CA ILE A 163 23.83 -15.67 -4.01
C ILE A 163 23.97 -15.43 -2.50
N THR A 164 24.56 -14.31 -2.14
CA THR A 164 24.72 -13.83 -0.77
C THR A 164 24.00 -12.50 -0.64
N LEU A 165 23.09 -12.42 0.33
CA LEU A 165 22.28 -11.24 0.63
C LEU A 165 22.66 -10.70 2.01
N VAL A 166 22.34 -9.44 2.25
CA VAL A 166 22.24 -8.89 3.61
C VAL A 166 20.77 -8.62 3.86
N ASP A 167 20.22 -9.21 4.91
CA ASP A 167 18.84 -8.98 5.37
C ASP A 167 18.88 -8.36 6.76
N SER A 168 18.39 -7.14 6.89
CA SER A 168 18.30 -6.44 8.18
C SER A 168 19.63 -6.34 8.95
N GLY A 169 20.75 -6.38 8.21
CA GLY A 169 22.12 -6.34 8.75
C GLY A 169 22.81 -7.71 8.83
N ASP A 170 22.08 -8.82 8.67
CA ASP A 170 22.63 -10.17 8.71
C ASP A 170 23.01 -10.66 7.31
N GLU A 171 24.24 -11.16 7.16
CA GLU A 171 24.70 -11.75 5.91
C GLU A 171 24.23 -13.20 5.77
N ILE A 172 23.49 -13.47 4.69
CA ILE A 172 22.86 -14.75 4.41
C ILE A 172 23.43 -15.33 3.12
N ASP A 173 24.11 -16.47 3.22
CA ASP A 173 24.56 -17.27 2.09
C ASP A 173 23.47 -18.27 1.67
N CYS A 174 22.73 -17.93 0.60
CA CYS A 174 21.63 -18.74 0.09
C CYS A 174 22.10 -20.07 -0.54
N SER A 175 23.41 -20.30 -0.70
CA SER A 175 23.95 -21.58 -1.19
C SER A 175 24.09 -22.63 -0.08
N ARG A 176 24.01 -22.21 1.19
CA ARG A 176 24.23 -23.06 2.37
C ARG A 176 22.98 -23.22 3.25
N MET A 177 21.79 -22.98 2.69
CA MET A 177 20.50 -23.03 3.42
C MET A 177 19.85 -24.42 3.50
N GLY A 178 20.45 -25.44 2.86
CA GLY A 178 19.87 -26.79 2.81
C GLY A 178 18.52 -26.82 2.07
N SER A 179 17.58 -27.66 2.54
CA SER A 179 16.26 -27.81 1.91
C SER A 179 15.27 -26.68 2.24
N GLY A 180 15.56 -25.85 3.24
CA GLY A 180 14.65 -24.78 3.69
C GLY A 180 14.71 -23.53 2.82
N GLY A 181 15.89 -23.21 2.31
CA GLY A 181 16.13 -21.96 1.56
C GLY A 181 15.95 -20.69 2.41
N TYR A 182 16.30 -19.57 1.80
CA TYR A 182 16.03 -18.26 2.36
C TYR A 182 14.57 -17.87 2.06
N SER A 183 13.76 -17.63 3.09
CA SER A 183 12.38 -17.15 2.89
C SER A 183 12.42 -15.68 2.49
N ILE A 184 11.93 -15.37 1.28
CA ILE A 184 11.95 -14.01 0.77
C ILE A 184 10.96 -13.16 1.60
N PRO A 185 11.42 -12.07 2.24
CA PRO A 185 10.53 -11.18 2.98
C PRO A 185 9.58 -10.48 2.01
N SER A 186 8.43 -10.03 2.52
CA SER A 186 7.44 -9.32 1.71
C SER A 186 7.89 -7.93 1.28
N ILE A 187 8.83 -7.33 2.01
CA ILE A 187 9.42 -6.02 1.73
C ILE A 187 10.87 -6.28 1.37
N VAL A 188 11.26 -5.92 0.15
CA VAL A 188 12.56 -6.25 -0.47
C VAL A 188 13.35 -5.00 -0.87
N GLU A 189 12.94 -3.86 -0.36
CA GLU A 189 13.57 -2.56 -0.52
C GLU A 189 15.01 -2.61 0.00
N GLU A 190 15.87 -1.78 -0.59
CA GLU A 190 17.31 -1.73 -0.34
C GLU A 190 17.69 -1.50 1.13
N GLU A 191 16.78 -0.92 1.91
CA GLU A 191 16.97 -0.71 3.35
C GLU A 191 16.83 -2.00 4.17
N ILE A 192 16.17 -3.02 3.62
CA ILE A 192 15.92 -4.32 4.27
C ILE A 192 16.77 -5.40 3.63
N VAL A 193 16.72 -5.54 2.29
CA VAL A 193 17.46 -6.58 1.55
C VAL A 193 18.47 -5.95 0.60
N GLN A 194 19.72 -6.38 0.70
CA GLN A 194 20.82 -5.91 -0.15
C GLN A 194 21.54 -7.07 -0.83
N PHE A 195 21.85 -6.91 -2.12
CA PHE A 195 22.66 -7.88 -2.84
C PHE A 195 24.14 -7.68 -2.49
N LYS A 196 24.78 -8.72 -1.94
CA LYS A 196 26.23 -8.70 -1.64
C LYS A 196 27.05 -9.35 -2.75
N LYS A 197 26.70 -10.59 -3.12
CA LYS A 197 27.42 -11.36 -4.16
C LYS A 197 26.43 -12.22 -4.92
N ASN A 198 26.57 -12.28 -6.24
CA ASN A 198 25.77 -13.16 -7.09
C ASN A 198 26.66 -13.73 -8.20
N SER A 199 26.68 -15.06 -8.36
CA SER A 199 27.34 -15.72 -9.50
C SER A 199 26.40 -16.58 -10.34
N ALA A 200 25.08 -16.45 -10.14
CA ALA A 200 24.08 -17.10 -10.99
C ALA A 200 24.10 -16.52 -12.41
N LYS A 201 23.93 -17.37 -13.42
CA LYS A 201 23.86 -16.97 -14.84
C LYS A 201 22.43 -16.71 -15.31
N PHE A 202 21.46 -17.30 -14.63
CA PHE A 202 20.03 -17.18 -14.85
C PHE A 202 19.31 -17.44 -13.53
N VAL A 203 18.06 -16.99 -13.43
CA VAL A 203 17.12 -17.29 -12.34
C VAL A 203 16.11 -18.30 -12.84
#